data_AF-A0A662RVV3-F1
#
_entry.id   AF-A0A662RVV3-F1
#
_cell.length_a   1.000
_cell.length_b   1.000
_cell.length_c   1.000
_cell.angle_alpha   90.00
_cell.angle_beta   90.00
_cell.angle_gamma   90.00
#
_symmetry.space_group_name_H-M   'P 1'
#
loop_
_entity.id
_entity.type
_entity.pdbx_description
1 polymer ?
#
loop_
_entity_poly.entity_id
_entity_poly.type
_entity_poly.pdbx_seq_one_letter_code
_entity_poly.pdbx_strand_id
1 'polypeptide(L)'
;MESTPSVDIAQLNERIKAESAFIDTLRAEMHKVIVGQKRVIDRLIIGLLADGHILLEGVPGIAKTLMIRTLADCIDVQFKRIQFTPDLLPADIVGTMVFNQKTGEFYPSKGPIFANFVLADEINRAPAKVQSALLEAMQERQVTIGDTTYKLPEPFMVMATQNPIEQQGTYPLPEAQVDRFLMKVLVDYPRREEEREIMRLHTRFRPPKASKVVEPQQILRAREVVRDVYVDEKIENYILDIVFATRYPEQFGLDELKPLIAWGASPRATMFLR
;
A
#
# COMPACT_ATOMS: atom_id res chain seq x y z
N MET A 1 35.80 -9.16 26.53
CA MET A 1 36.27 -8.12 25.60
C MET A 1 35.31 -8.11 24.42
N GLU A 2 34.17 -7.46 24.57
CA GLU A 2 33.24 -7.19 23.46
C GLU A 2 33.30 -5.69 23.21
N SER A 3 34.24 -5.29 22.36
CA SER A 3 34.29 -3.95 21.82
C SER A 3 33.47 -3.92 20.53
N THR A 4 32.48 -3.02 20.51
CA THR A 4 31.76 -2.40 19.37
C THR A 4 30.41 -3.00 18.96
N PRO A 5 29.31 -2.26 19.23
CA PRO A 5 28.38 -1.83 18.18
C PRO A 5 28.08 -0.31 18.19
N SER A 6 28.61 0.45 19.15
CA SER A 6 28.22 1.86 19.37
C SER A 6 28.57 2.81 18.24
N VAL A 7 29.64 2.52 17.47
CA VAL A 7 30.08 3.37 16.34
C VAL A 7 29.19 3.15 15.10
N ASP A 8 28.66 1.94 14.93
CA ASP A 8 27.84 1.56 13.78
C ASP A 8 26.40 2.10 13.90
N ILE A 9 25.81 2.02 15.09
CA ILE A 9 24.47 2.54 15.37
C ILE A 9 24.41 4.07 15.22
N ALA A 10 25.47 4.79 15.63
CA ALA A 10 25.52 6.24 15.48
C ALA A 10 25.55 6.67 13.99
N GLN A 11 26.37 6.00 13.18
CA GLN A 11 26.45 6.24 11.74
C GLN A 11 25.15 5.87 11.02
N LEU A 12 24.53 4.75 11.41
CA LEU A 12 23.22 4.35 10.92
C LEU A 12 22.14 5.37 11.26
N ASN A 13 22.11 5.90 12.49
CA ASN A 13 21.17 6.94 12.90
C ASN A 13 21.36 8.25 12.12
N GLU A 14 22.60 8.64 11.81
CA GLU A 14 22.87 9.79 10.94
C GLU A 14 22.37 9.55 9.51
N ARG A 15 22.61 8.35 8.96
CA ARG A 15 22.11 7.94 7.64
C ARG A 15 20.59 7.91 7.59
N ILE A 16 19.93 7.36 8.62
CA ILE A 16 18.47 7.41 8.79
C ILE A 16 18.00 8.86 8.75
N LYS A 17 18.57 9.72 9.59
CA LYS A 17 18.15 11.12 9.66
C LYS A 17 18.31 11.86 8.33
N ALA A 18 19.39 11.60 7.60
CA ALA A 18 19.63 12.21 6.29
C ALA A 18 18.64 11.71 5.23
N GLU A 19 18.46 10.40 5.12
CA GLU A 19 17.60 9.79 4.10
C GLU A 19 16.11 9.84 4.46
N SER A 20 15.75 10.10 5.72
CA SER A 20 14.35 10.24 6.17
C SER A 20 13.86 11.69 6.27
N ALA A 21 14.74 12.69 6.07
CA ALA A 21 14.42 14.11 6.28
C ALA A 21 13.24 14.59 5.41
N PHE A 22 13.08 14.01 4.23
CA PHE A 22 11.99 14.39 3.31
C PHE A 22 10.60 13.96 3.80
N ILE A 23 10.50 13.02 4.76
CA ILE A 23 9.22 12.46 5.21
C ILE A 23 8.33 13.55 5.82
N ASP A 24 8.91 14.44 6.61
CA ASP A 24 8.15 15.54 7.21
C ASP A 24 7.68 16.55 6.16
N THR A 25 8.52 16.81 5.14
CA THR A 25 8.15 17.63 3.99
C THR A 25 7.02 16.99 3.19
N LEU A 26 7.10 15.68 2.93
CA LEU A 26 6.07 14.91 2.23
C LEU A 26 4.74 14.94 2.99
N ARG A 27 4.78 14.68 4.30
CA ARG A 27 3.60 14.73 5.18
C ARG A 27 2.97 16.13 5.17
N ALA A 28 3.78 17.17 5.31
CA ALA A 28 3.30 18.55 5.30
C ALA A 28 2.68 18.92 3.94
N GLU A 29 3.26 18.48 2.83
CA GLU A 29 2.73 18.72 1.49
C GLU A 29 1.38 18.02 1.29
N MET A 30 1.26 16.76 1.72
CA MET A 30 -0.01 16.02 1.65
C MET A 30 -1.12 16.69 2.49
N HIS A 31 -0.78 17.21 3.67
CA HIS A 31 -1.72 17.91 4.56
C HIS A 31 -2.22 19.25 4.00
N LYS A 32 -1.60 19.80 2.94
CA LYS A 32 -2.16 20.98 2.25
C LYS A 32 -3.43 20.64 1.47
N VAL A 33 -3.55 19.39 1.01
CA VAL A 33 -4.63 18.92 0.15
C VAL A 33 -5.61 18.04 0.93
N ILE A 34 -5.10 17.18 1.82
CA ILE A 34 -5.88 16.25 2.62
C ILE A 34 -6.13 16.85 4.00
N VAL A 35 -7.41 16.97 4.36
CA VAL A 35 -7.82 17.42 5.69
C VAL A 35 -8.05 16.22 6.58
N GLY A 36 -7.52 16.29 7.80
CA GLY A 36 -7.59 15.19 8.75
C GLY A 36 -6.80 13.97 8.24
N GLN A 37 -7.24 12.77 8.64
CA GLN A 37 -6.69 11.49 8.17
C GLN A 37 -5.17 11.31 8.37
N LYS A 38 -4.57 12.00 9.34
CA LYS A 38 -3.13 11.90 9.67
C LYS A 38 -2.65 10.45 9.77
N ARG A 39 -3.42 9.61 10.46
CA ARG A 39 -3.11 8.18 10.63
C ARG A 39 -3.08 7.42 9.31
N VAL A 40 -3.95 7.73 8.35
CA VAL A 40 -4.00 7.08 7.03
C VAL A 40 -2.81 7.53 6.19
N ILE A 41 -2.45 8.82 6.23
CA ILE A 41 -1.26 9.36 5.56
C ILE A 41 0.02 8.69 6.11
N ASP A 42 0.16 8.60 7.43
CA ASP A 42 1.30 7.92 8.05
C ASP A 42 1.40 6.45 7.60
N ARG A 43 0.27 5.74 7.53
CA ARG A 43 0.22 4.35 7.04
C ARG A 43 0.58 4.23 5.56
N LEU A 44 0.18 5.19 4.72
CA LEU A 44 0.58 5.25 3.31
C LEU A 44 2.09 5.42 3.15
N ILE A 45 2.69 6.32 3.94
CA ILE A 45 4.14 6.54 3.94
C ILE A 45 4.86 5.29 4.45
N ILE A 46 4.39 4.66 5.53
CA ILE A 46 4.96 3.40 6.03
C ILE A 46 4.88 2.31 4.96
N GLY A 47 3.73 2.13 4.30
CA GLY A 47 3.61 1.15 3.22
C GLY A 47 4.53 1.43 2.04
N LEU A 48 4.70 2.71 1.70
CA LEU A 48 5.66 3.11 0.67
C LEU A 48 7.10 2.76 1.07
N LEU A 49 7.51 3.03 2.31
CA LEU A 49 8.88 2.78 2.80
C LEU A 49 9.16 1.30 3.12
N ALA A 50 8.14 0.53 3.44
CA ALA A 50 8.24 -0.91 3.66
C ALA A 50 8.06 -1.74 2.37
N ASP A 51 7.92 -1.08 1.22
CA ASP A 51 7.59 -1.71 -0.06
C ASP A 51 6.33 -2.59 -0.03
N GLY A 52 5.36 -2.19 0.80
CA GLY A 52 4.11 -2.91 1.00
C GLY A 52 2.94 -2.31 0.25
N HIS A 53 1.90 -3.14 0.07
CA HIS A 53 0.61 -2.73 -0.46
C HIS A 53 -0.40 -2.52 0.67
N ILE A 54 -1.39 -1.65 0.46
CA ILE A 54 -2.34 -1.26 1.49
C ILE A 54 -3.76 -1.62 1.06
N LEU A 55 -4.51 -2.27 1.96
CA LEU A 55 -5.94 -2.50 1.81
C LEU A 55 -6.70 -1.48 2.66
N LEU A 56 -7.40 -0.57 2.01
CA LEU A 56 -8.15 0.49 2.66
C LEU A 56 -9.65 0.15 2.69
N GLU A 57 -10.15 -0.15 3.88
CA GLU A 57 -11.58 -0.39 4.09
C GLU A 57 -12.22 0.85 4.71
N GLY A 58 -13.32 1.29 4.11
CA GLY A 58 -14.04 2.46 4.60
C GLY A 58 -15.18 2.83 3.67
N VAL A 59 -16.03 3.71 4.17
CA VAL A 59 -17.21 4.21 3.43
C VAL A 59 -16.83 5.02 2.19
N PRO A 60 -17.73 5.13 1.20
CA PRO A 60 -17.53 6.00 0.05
C PRO A 60 -17.34 7.47 0.47
N GLY A 61 -16.60 8.24 -0.35
CA GLY A 61 -16.49 9.69 -0.17
C GLY A 61 -15.39 10.19 0.78
N ILE A 62 -14.62 9.32 1.42
CA ILE A 62 -13.53 9.69 2.35
C ILE A 62 -12.20 10.07 1.66
N ALA A 63 -12.27 10.63 0.46
CA ALA A 63 -11.12 11.13 -0.30
C ALA A 63 -9.99 10.11 -0.59
N LYS A 64 -10.24 8.79 -0.55
CA LYS A 64 -9.24 7.73 -0.81
C LYS A 64 -8.45 7.98 -2.11
N THR A 65 -9.17 8.27 -3.20
CA THR A 65 -8.57 8.57 -4.51
C THR A 65 -7.69 9.81 -4.47
N LEU A 66 -8.11 10.83 -3.71
CA LEU A 66 -7.32 12.06 -3.55
C LEU A 66 -6.02 11.75 -2.81
N MET A 67 -6.05 10.93 -1.76
CA MET A 67 -4.86 10.63 -0.94
C MET A 67 -3.72 10.01 -1.75
N ILE A 68 -3.97 8.93 -2.48
CA ILE A 68 -2.93 8.27 -3.27
C ILE A 68 -2.50 9.11 -4.46
N ARG A 69 -3.40 9.88 -5.06
CA ARG A 69 -3.05 10.81 -6.14
C ARG A 69 -2.16 11.92 -5.62
N THR A 70 -2.50 12.54 -4.48
CA THR A 70 -1.68 13.56 -3.83
C THR A 70 -0.30 13.00 -3.48
N LEU A 71 -0.22 11.77 -2.97
CA LEU A 71 1.07 11.11 -2.74
C LEU A 71 1.87 10.93 -4.04
N ALA A 72 1.23 10.53 -5.13
CA ALA A 72 1.87 10.41 -6.44
C ALA A 72 2.39 11.76 -6.95
N ASP A 73 1.58 12.82 -6.84
CA ASP A 73 1.92 14.18 -7.25
C ASP A 73 3.10 14.73 -6.43
N CYS A 74 3.15 14.44 -5.12
CA CYS A 74 4.26 14.84 -4.26
C CYS A 74 5.60 14.17 -4.63
N ILE A 75 5.56 12.96 -5.18
CA ILE A 75 6.75 12.14 -5.52
C ILE A 75 7.07 12.19 -7.03
N ASP A 76 6.20 12.81 -7.84
CA ASP A 76 6.29 12.89 -9.30
C ASP A 76 6.37 11.52 -9.98
N VAL A 77 5.41 10.66 -9.63
CA VAL A 77 5.32 9.29 -10.16
C VAL A 77 4.00 9.04 -10.89
N GLN A 78 3.99 8.03 -11.76
CA GLN A 78 2.78 7.69 -12.50
C GLN A 78 1.70 7.11 -11.59
N PHE A 79 0.51 7.69 -11.67
CA PHE A 79 -0.68 7.22 -10.98
C PHE A 79 -1.71 6.66 -11.96
N LYS A 80 -2.29 5.50 -11.63
CA LYS A 80 -3.45 4.93 -12.33
C LYS A 80 -4.52 4.50 -11.34
N ARG A 81 -5.77 4.72 -11.73
CA ARG A 81 -6.95 4.21 -11.03
C ARG A 81 -7.58 3.11 -11.88
N ILE A 82 -7.83 1.97 -11.25
CA ILE A 82 -8.54 0.83 -11.82
C ILE A 82 -9.82 0.69 -10.99
N GLN A 83 -10.96 0.87 -11.61
CA GLN A 83 -12.25 0.60 -11.00
C GLN A 83 -12.55 -0.88 -11.21
N PHE A 84 -12.72 -1.64 -10.12
CA PHE A 84 -13.08 -3.04 -10.21
C PHE A 84 -14.59 -3.13 -10.42
N THR A 85 -14.97 -3.87 -11.47
CA THR A 85 -16.36 -4.12 -11.86
C THR A 85 -16.55 -5.60 -12.17
N PRO A 86 -17.78 -6.13 -12.14
CA PRO A 86 -18.04 -7.55 -12.36
C PRO A 86 -17.63 -8.07 -13.75
N ASP A 87 -17.56 -7.17 -14.74
CA ASP A 87 -17.21 -7.42 -16.14
C ASP A 87 -15.73 -7.24 -16.46
N LEU A 88 -14.93 -6.73 -15.51
CA LEU A 88 -13.51 -6.51 -15.71
C LEU A 88 -12.79 -7.83 -16.00
N LEU A 89 -11.87 -7.85 -16.95
CA LEU A 89 -11.04 -9.02 -17.27
C LEU A 89 -9.62 -8.85 -16.72
N PRO A 90 -8.89 -9.95 -16.45
CA PRO A 90 -7.47 -9.88 -16.08
C PRO A 90 -6.62 -9.08 -17.06
N ALA A 91 -6.91 -9.21 -18.36
CA ALA A 91 -6.23 -8.48 -19.43
C ALA A 91 -6.44 -6.96 -19.37
N ASP A 92 -7.53 -6.48 -18.77
CA ASP A 92 -7.78 -5.04 -18.60
C ASP A 92 -6.91 -4.42 -17.50
N ILE A 93 -6.34 -5.24 -16.60
CA ILE A 93 -5.40 -4.83 -15.56
C ILE A 93 -3.97 -4.94 -16.06
N VAL A 94 -3.65 -6.13 -16.57
CA VAL A 94 -2.30 -6.53 -16.98
C VAL A 94 -1.92 -5.93 -18.33
N GLY A 95 -2.84 -5.94 -19.28
CA GLY A 95 -2.56 -5.64 -20.68
C GLY A 95 -2.81 -6.84 -21.58
N THR A 96 -2.76 -6.60 -22.89
CA THR A 96 -3.06 -7.59 -23.92
C THR A 96 -2.20 -7.37 -25.16
N MET A 97 -2.13 -8.37 -26.03
CA MET A 97 -1.52 -8.23 -27.35
C MET A 97 -2.53 -7.58 -28.30
N VAL A 98 -2.13 -6.47 -28.93
CA VAL A 98 -2.95 -5.74 -29.90
C VAL A 98 -2.39 -5.96 -31.29
N PHE A 99 -3.27 -6.29 -32.24
CA PHE A 99 -2.88 -6.46 -33.64
C PHE A 99 -2.77 -5.11 -34.35
N ASN A 100 -1.60 -4.80 -34.90
CA ASN A 100 -1.40 -3.61 -35.72
C ASN A 100 -1.74 -3.93 -37.19
N GLN A 101 -2.88 -3.43 -37.67
CA GLN A 101 -3.32 -3.65 -39.05
C GLN A 101 -2.35 -3.11 -40.11
N LYS A 102 -1.51 -2.12 -39.78
CA LYS A 102 -0.56 -1.53 -40.74
C LYS A 102 0.69 -2.40 -40.94
N THR A 103 1.16 -3.05 -39.87
CA THR A 103 2.38 -3.88 -39.91
C THR A 103 2.07 -5.37 -40.00
N GLY A 104 0.85 -5.79 -39.68
CA GLY A 104 0.48 -7.21 -39.59
C GLY A 104 1.05 -7.91 -38.36
N GLU A 105 1.55 -7.15 -37.39
CA GLU A 105 2.23 -7.68 -36.21
C GLU A 105 1.42 -7.45 -34.93
N PHE A 106 1.54 -8.38 -33.99
CA PHE A 106 1.02 -8.20 -32.63
C PHE A 106 2.05 -7.46 -31.77
N TYR A 107 1.62 -6.42 -31.06
CA TYR A 107 2.45 -5.70 -30.11
C TYR A 107 1.80 -5.67 -28.72
N PRO A 108 2.60 -5.65 -27.64
CA PRO A 108 2.10 -5.62 -26.28
C PRO A 108 1.50 -4.23 -25.96
N SER A 109 0.24 -4.21 -25.53
CA SER A 109 -0.39 -3.05 -24.93
C SER A 109 -0.40 -3.20 -23.42
N LYS A 110 0.41 -2.39 -22.72
CA LYS A 110 0.56 -2.43 -21.26
C LYS A 110 -0.71 -1.92 -20.58
N GLY A 111 -1.21 -2.69 -19.63
CA GLY A 111 -2.38 -2.31 -18.83
C GLY A 111 -2.08 -1.23 -17.78
N PRO A 112 -3.11 -0.76 -17.07
CA PRO A 112 -3.00 0.27 -16.04
C PRO A 112 -2.14 -0.14 -14.83
N ILE A 113 -1.80 -1.43 -14.67
CA ILE A 113 -0.89 -1.91 -13.63
C ILE A 113 0.54 -1.37 -13.81
N PHE A 114 0.93 -0.97 -15.03
CA PHE A 114 2.23 -0.38 -15.35
C PHE A 114 2.30 1.10 -14.95
N ALA A 115 2.04 1.38 -13.68
CA ALA A 115 2.19 2.68 -13.05
C ALA A 115 2.82 2.49 -11.68
N ASN A 116 3.50 3.51 -11.17
CA ASN A 116 4.14 3.44 -9.85
C ASN A 116 3.09 3.22 -8.76
N PHE A 117 2.04 4.05 -8.76
CA PHE A 117 0.94 3.95 -7.80
C PHE A 117 -0.36 3.57 -8.49
N VAL A 118 -0.95 2.48 -8.03
CA VAL A 118 -2.22 1.95 -8.54
C VAL A 118 -3.27 1.97 -7.46
N LEU A 119 -4.37 2.66 -7.71
CA LEU A 119 -5.59 2.54 -6.92
C LEU A 119 -6.47 1.45 -7.51
N ALA A 120 -6.64 0.35 -6.79
CA ALA A 120 -7.59 -0.71 -7.11
C ALA A 120 -8.89 -0.47 -6.33
N ASP A 121 -9.80 0.29 -6.92
CA ASP A 121 -11.02 0.75 -6.26
C ASP A 121 -12.08 -0.35 -6.29
N GLU A 122 -12.68 -0.65 -5.13
CA GLU A 122 -13.73 -1.65 -4.94
C GLU A 122 -13.31 -3.06 -5.41
N ILE A 123 -12.12 -3.50 -5.00
CA ILE A 123 -11.52 -4.78 -5.42
C ILE A 123 -12.46 -5.98 -5.21
N ASN A 124 -13.35 -5.89 -4.23
CA ASN A 124 -14.37 -6.88 -3.94
C ASN A 124 -15.53 -6.91 -4.95
N ARG A 125 -15.58 -6.08 -6.00
CA ARG A 125 -16.63 -6.13 -7.04
C ARG A 125 -16.25 -6.97 -8.26
N ALA A 126 -14.96 -7.26 -8.45
CA ALA A 126 -14.53 -8.11 -9.56
C ALA A 126 -14.44 -9.59 -9.16
N PRO A 127 -14.58 -10.52 -10.12
CA PRO A 127 -14.40 -11.95 -9.88
C PRO A 127 -13.00 -12.30 -9.35
N ALA A 128 -12.89 -13.43 -8.65
CA ALA A 128 -11.63 -13.89 -8.05
C ALA A 128 -10.45 -13.99 -9.04
N LYS A 129 -10.70 -14.32 -10.32
CA LYS A 129 -9.64 -14.38 -11.35
C LYS A 129 -8.99 -13.01 -11.60
N VAL A 130 -9.77 -11.94 -11.55
CA VAL A 130 -9.31 -10.56 -11.76
C VAL A 130 -8.53 -10.09 -10.54
N GLN A 131 -9.04 -10.39 -9.35
CA GLN A 131 -8.35 -10.14 -8.08
C GLN A 131 -6.97 -10.83 -8.06
N SER A 132 -6.92 -12.11 -8.45
CA SER A 132 -5.67 -12.87 -8.53
C SER A 132 -4.65 -12.23 -9.46
N ALA A 133 -5.06 -11.71 -10.63
CA ALA A 133 -4.14 -11.06 -11.57
C ALA A 133 -3.46 -9.81 -10.98
N LEU A 134 -4.21 -9.00 -10.22
CA LEU A 134 -3.64 -7.87 -9.48
C LEU A 134 -2.68 -8.34 -8.38
N LEU A 135 -3.08 -9.35 -7.60
CA LEU A 135 -2.31 -9.86 -6.47
C LEU A 135 -1.03 -10.58 -6.89
N GLU A 136 -1.04 -11.22 -8.06
CA GLU A 136 0.14 -11.79 -8.69
C GLU A 136 1.13 -10.69 -9.08
N ALA A 137 0.65 -9.62 -9.74
CA ALA A 137 1.48 -8.47 -10.08
C ALA A 137 2.08 -7.78 -8.83
N MET A 138 1.33 -7.72 -7.73
CA MET A 138 1.80 -7.23 -6.43
C MET A 138 2.94 -8.09 -5.87
N GLN A 139 2.82 -9.41 -5.96
CA GLN A 139 3.79 -10.33 -5.37
C GLN A 139 5.06 -10.48 -6.24
N GLU A 140 4.88 -10.64 -7.55
CA GLU A 140 5.95 -10.95 -8.50
C GLU A 140 6.67 -9.70 -9.03
N ARG A 141 6.06 -8.51 -8.89
CA ARG A 141 6.58 -7.22 -9.40
C ARG A 141 6.85 -7.21 -10.91
N GLN A 142 6.23 -8.14 -11.62
CA GLN A 142 6.32 -8.28 -13.07
C GLN A 142 5.05 -8.93 -13.57
N VAL A 143 4.77 -8.76 -14.87
CA VAL A 143 3.64 -9.43 -15.50
C VAL A 143 4.00 -9.89 -16.90
N THR A 144 3.47 -11.05 -17.30
CA THR A 144 3.66 -11.62 -18.64
C THR A 144 2.50 -11.25 -19.55
N ILE A 145 2.79 -10.67 -20.72
CA ILE A 145 1.83 -10.36 -21.78
C ILE A 145 2.27 -11.10 -23.04
N GLY A 146 1.44 -12.04 -23.51
CA GLY A 146 1.84 -13.00 -24.53
C GLY A 146 3.01 -13.85 -24.01
N ASP A 147 4.13 -13.86 -24.73
CA ASP A 147 5.32 -14.64 -24.37
C ASP A 147 6.41 -13.81 -23.68
N THR A 148 6.18 -12.52 -23.43
CA THR A 148 7.19 -11.60 -22.86
C THR A 148 6.80 -11.14 -21.46
N THR A 149 7.75 -11.23 -20.53
CA THR A 149 7.60 -10.73 -19.16
C THR A 149 8.12 -9.30 -19.03
N TYR A 150 7.33 -8.43 -18.42
CA TYR A 150 7.63 -7.02 -18.22
C TYR A 150 7.67 -6.71 -16.73
N LYS A 151 8.76 -6.07 -16.28
CA LYS A 151 8.86 -5.56 -14.90
C LYS A 151 7.96 -4.35 -14.68
N LEU A 152 7.40 -4.25 -13.49
CA LEU A 152 6.65 -3.08 -13.03
C LEU A 152 7.61 -1.93 -12.65
N PRO A 153 7.17 -0.67 -12.77
CA PRO A 153 8.01 0.48 -12.44
C PRO A 153 8.26 0.59 -10.94
N GLU A 154 9.44 1.07 -10.54
CA GLU A 154 9.80 1.29 -9.14
C GLU A 154 9.79 2.80 -8.78
N PRO A 155 9.29 3.20 -7.59
CA PRO A 155 8.59 2.35 -6.61
C PRO A 155 7.22 1.89 -7.14
N PHE A 156 6.82 0.67 -6.76
CA PHE A 156 5.50 0.10 -7.08
C PHE A 156 4.66 -0.05 -5.81
N MET A 157 3.50 0.60 -5.74
CA MET A 157 2.56 0.48 -4.62
C MET A 157 1.13 0.37 -5.12
N VAL A 158 0.38 -0.55 -4.52
CA VAL A 158 -1.04 -0.73 -4.78
C VAL A 158 -1.79 -0.36 -3.50
N MET A 159 -2.77 0.54 -3.63
CA MET A 159 -3.78 0.76 -2.61
C MET A 159 -5.09 0.17 -3.14
N ALA A 160 -5.53 -0.92 -2.55
CA ALA A 160 -6.83 -1.51 -2.84
C ALA A 160 -7.88 -0.93 -1.90
N THR A 161 -9.12 -0.76 -2.35
CA THR A 161 -10.22 -0.33 -1.49
C THR A 161 -11.31 -1.38 -1.45
N GLN A 162 -11.94 -1.50 -0.29
CA GLN A 162 -13.17 -2.28 -0.10
C GLN A 162 -14.22 -1.41 0.56
N ASN A 163 -15.46 -1.54 0.09
CA ASN A 163 -16.63 -0.93 0.72
C ASN A 163 -17.34 -2.00 1.57
N PRO A 164 -17.37 -1.86 2.91
CA PRO A 164 -17.95 -2.88 3.79
C PRO A 164 -19.48 -2.96 3.72
N ILE A 165 -20.16 -1.95 3.16
CA ILE A 165 -21.63 -1.84 3.17
C ILE A 165 -22.28 -2.57 1.99
N GLU A 166 -21.56 -2.74 0.87
CA GLU A 166 -22.10 -3.37 -0.33
C GLU A 166 -22.07 -4.91 -0.24
N GLN A 167 -23.23 -5.50 0.01
CA GLN A 167 -23.40 -6.96 0.10
C GLN A 167 -23.86 -7.61 -1.21
N GLN A 168 -24.39 -6.85 -2.17
CA GLN A 168 -24.87 -7.40 -3.44
C GLN A 168 -23.80 -7.29 -4.53
N GLY A 169 -23.52 -8.41 -5.20
CA GLY A 169 -22.56 -8.46 -6.31
C GLY A 169 -21.10 -8.29 -5.88
N THR A 170 -20.78 -8.63 -4.63
CA THR A 170 -19.41 -8.57 -4.10
C THR A 170 -18.81 -9.97 -3.89
N TYR A 171 -17.54 -10.09 -4.21
CA TYR A 171 -16.66 -11.23 -4.05
C TYR A 171 -15.63 -10.85 -2.97
N PRO A 172 -15.82 -11.26 -1.70
CA PRO A 172 -14.87 -10.93 -0.64
C PRO A 172 -13.51 -11.53 -0.97
N LEU A 173 -12.45 -10.79 -0.64
CA LEU A 173 -11.08 -11.30 -0.74
C LEU A 173 -10.94 -12.44 0.29
N PRO A 174 -10.55 -13.66 -0.14
CA PRO A 174 -10.16 -14.72 0.77
C PRO A 174 -9.02 -14.26 1.69
N GLU A 175 -8.93 -14.80 2.91
CA GLU A 175 -7.90 -14.43 3.89
C GLU A 175 -6.47 -14.54 3.32
N ALA A 176 -6.20 -15.60 2.55
CA ALA A 176 -4.92 -15.78 1.86
C ALA A 176 -4.57 -14.65 0.88
N GLN A 177 -5.56 -13.94 0.34
CA GLN A 177 -5.36 -12.78 -0.52
C GLN A 177 -5.16 -11.50 0.28
N VAL A 178 -5.89 -11.33 1.39
CA VAL A 178 -5.72 -10.22 2.32
C VAL A 178 -4.31 -10.23 2.95
N ASP A 179 -3.76 -11.41 3.23
CA ASP A 179 -2.41 -11.61 3.79
C ASP A 179 -1.28 -11.06 2.89
N ARG A 180 -1.56 -10.75 1.62
CA ARG A 180 -0.59 -10.11 0.70
C ARG A 180 -0.47 -8.60 0.90
N PHE A 181 -1.40 -7.98 1.64
CA PHE A 181 -1.33 -6.56 1.99
C PHE A 181 -0.56 -6.38 3.29
N LEU A 182 0.32 -5.39 3.33
CA LEU A 182 1.09 -5.03 4.52
C LEU A 182 0.17 -4.60 5.66
N MET A 183 -0.84 -3.80 5.34
CA MET A 183 -1.78 -3.26 6.32
C MET A 183 -3.19 -3.22 5.76
N LYS A 184 -4.15 -3.62 6.60
CA LYS A 184 -5.56 -3.24 6.46
C LYS A 184 -5.82 -1.96 7.26
N VAL A 185 -6.23 -0.92 6.55
CA VAL A 185 -6.42 0.43 7.08
C VAL A 185 -7.91 0.75 7.08
N LEU A 186 -8.50 0.74 8.29
CA LEU A 186 -9.87 1.20 8.50
C LEU A 186 -9.90 2.72 8.50
N VAL A 187 -10.81 3.29 7.71
CA VAL A 187 -11.01 4.74 7.61
C VAL A 187 -12.48 5.05 7.88
N ASP A 188 -12.69 5.91 8.86
CA ASP A 188 -14.00 6.37 9.32
C ASP A 188 -14.32 7.76 8.75
N TYR A 189 -15.55 8.23 8.98
CA TYR A 189 -15.95 9.58 8.62
C TYR A 189 -15.09 10.64 9.33
N PRO A 190 -14.82 11.79 8.67
CA PRO A 190 -14.11 12.90 9.29
C PRO A 190 -14.88 13.44 10.48
N ARG A 191 -14.17 14.02 11.44
CA ARG A 191 -14.80 14.78 12.53
C ARG A 191 -15.47 16.03 11.98
N ARG A 192 -16.46 16.56 12.69
CA ARG A 192 -17.19 17.78 12.31
C ARG A 192 -16.28 18.98 11.97
N GLU A 193 -15.16 19.12 12.66
CA GLU A 193 -14.19 20.19 12.40
C GLU A 193 -13.41 19.96 11.10
N GLU A 194 -12.96 18.74 10.86
CA GLU A 194 -12.32 18.31 9.62
C GLU A 194 -13.29 18.45 8.44
N GLU A 195 -14.56 18.07 8.61
CA GLU A 195 -15.58 18.20 7.57
C GLU A 195 -15.89 19.66 7.23
N ARG A 196 -15.88 20.55 8.23
CA ARG A 196 -15.99 22.00 8.00
C ARG A 196 -14.81 22.53 7.18
N GLU A 197 -13.61 22.04 7.44
CA GLU A 197 -12.42 22.39 6.65
C GLU A 197 -12.49 21.85 5.22
N ILE A 198 -12.95 20.61 5.03
CA ILE A 198 -13.22 20.02 3.71
C ILE A 198 -14.20 20.89 2.94
N MET A 199 -15.31 21.30 3.56
CA MET A 199 -16.30 22.21 2.95
C MET A 199 -15.66 23.55 2.54
N ARG A 200 -14.81 24.12 3.39
CA ARG A 200 -14.08 25.37 3.09
C ARG A 200 -13.08 25.21 1.95
N LEU A 201 -12.43 24.06 1.82
CA LEU A 201 -11.51 23.78 0.72
C LEU A 201 -12.25 23.62 -0.61
N HIS A 202 -13.38 22.90 -0.61
CA HIS A 202 -14.18 22.70 -1.82
C HIS A 202 -14.82 23.99 -2.36
N THR A 203 -15.06 24.97 -1.50
CA THR A 203 -15.62 26.28 -1.89
C THR A 203 -14.58 27.29 -2.39
N ARG A 204 -13.28 26.98 -2.31
CA ARG A 204 -12.22 27.83 -2.85
C ARG A 204 -12.21 27.76 -4.38
N PHE A 205 -12.11 28.92 -5.03
CA PHE A 205 -11.98 29.02 -6.49
C PHE A 205 -10.74 28.30 -7.05
N ARG A 206 -9.67 28.20 -6.26
CA ARG A 206 -8.49 27.38 -6.56
C ARG A 206 -8.20 26.45 -5.39
N PRO A 207 -8.57 25.16 -5.48
CA PRO A 207 -8.18 24.20 -4.46
C PRO A 207 -6.66 24.05 -4.43
N PRO A 208 -6.06 23.78 -3.26
CA PRO A 208 -4.63 23.51 -3.16
C PRO A 208 -4.28 22.28 -4.00
N LYS A 209 -3.14 22.35 -4.68
CA LYS A 209 -2.54 21.21 -5.40
C LYS A 209 -1.24 20.85 -4.71
N ALA A 210 -0.96 19.56 -4.63
CA ALA A 210 0.34 19.08 -4.16
C ALA A 210 1.42 19.50 -5.17
N SER A 211 2.54 19.97 -4.64
CA SER A 211 3.75 20.22 -5.43
C SER A 211 4.66 19.01 -5.33
N LYS A 212 5.47 18.78 -6.38
CA LYS A 212 6.58 17.84 -6.31
C LYS A 212 7.56 18.29 -5.21
N VAL A 213 7.75 17.45 -4.21
CA VAL A 213 8.63 17.72 -3.05
C VAL A 213 9.63 16.59 -2.80
N VAL A 214 9.43 15.43 -3.40
CA VAL A 214 10.29 14.24 -3.25
C VAL A 214 10.56 13.65 -4.62
N GLU A 215 11.79 13.18 -4.85
CA GLU A 215 12.14 12.38 -6.03
C GLU A 215 11.95 10.88 -5.74
N PRO A 216 11.57 10.06 -6.73
CA PRO A 216 11.39 8.61 -6.54
C PRO A 216 12.63 7.92 -5.97
N GLN A 217 13.84 8.35 -6.36
CA GLN A 217 15.10 7.80 -5.87
C GLN A 217 15.33 8.04 -4.37
N GLN A 218 14.73 9.08 -3.77
CA GLN A 218 14.78 9.27 -2.31
C GLN A 218 13.97 8.20 -1.59
N ILE A 219 12.84 7.76 -2.17
CA ILE A 219 12.05 6.65 -1.62
C ILE A 219 12.86 5.35 -1.66
N LEU A 220 13.53 5.08 -2.78
CA LEU A 220 14.34 3.85 -2.95
C LEU A 220 15.51 3.82 -1.96
N ARG A 221 16.23 4.94 -1.78
CA ARG A 221 17.30 5.05 -0.77
C ARG A 221 16.78 4.89 0.65
N ALA A 222 15.65 5.51 0.98
CA ALA A 222 15.05 5.36 2.31
C ALA A 222 14.63 3.90 2.59
N ARG A 223 14.13 3.17 1.59
CA ARG A 223 13.82 1.73 1.71
C ARG A 223 15.05 0.90 2.05
N GLU A 224 16.20 1.20 1.46
CA GLU A 224 17.46 0.51 1.79
C GLU A 224 17.83 0.75 3.25
N VAL A 225 17.74 2.00 3.71
CA VAL A 225 18.07 2.34 5.10
C VAL A 225 17.11 1.66 6.09
N VAL A 226 15.81 1.57 5.75
CA VAL A 226 14.81 0.87 6.59
C VAL A 226 15.21 -0.61 6.78
N ARG A 227 15.76 -1.27 5.75
CA ARG A 227 16.21 -2.67 5.85
C ARG A 227 17.46 -2.84 6.73
N ASP A 228 18.28 -1.81 6.81
CA ASP A 228 19.51 -1.78 7.61
C ASP A 228 19.23 -1.44 9.09
N VAL A 229 18.00 -1.09 9.46
CA VAL A 229 17.64 -0.77 10.85
C VAL A 229 17.87 -1.99 11.74
N TYR A 230 18.75 -1.81 12.74
CA TYR A 230 19.01 -2.82 13.74
C TYR A 230 17.79 -3.00 14.66
N VAL A 231 17.37 -4.26 14.83
CA VAL A 231 16.32 -4.67 15.76
C VAL A 231 16.98 -5.54 16.84
N ASP A 232 16.88 -5.12 18.09
CA ASP A 232 17.40 -5.89 19.23
C ASP A 232 16.64 -7.22 19.38
N GLU A 233 17.34 -8.27 19.80
CA GLU A 233 16.78 -9.62 19.97
C GLU A 233 15.52 -9.63 20.85
N LYS A 234 15.42 -8.73 21.83
CA LYS A 234 14.21 -8.59 22.68
C LYS A 234 12.99 -8.15 21.87
N ILE A 235 13.18 -7.29 20.88
CA ILE A 235 12.10 -6.82 20.00
C ILE A 235 11.75 -7.92 18.99
N GLU A 236 12.73 -8.65 18.46
CA GLU A 236 12.46 -9.81 17.60
C GLU A 236 11.63 -10.87 18.33
N ASN A 237 12.02 -11.21 19.56
CA ASN A 237 11.26 -12.13 20.40
C ASN A 237 9.86 -11.59 20.72
N TYR A 238 9.72 -10.29 21.00
CA TYR A 238 8.42 -9.68 21.22
C TYR A 238 7.49 -9.78 19.99
N ILE A 239 8.03 -9.55 18.79
CA ILE A 239 7.27 -9.72 17.53
C ILE A 239 6.84 -11.19 17.36
N LEU A 240 7.75 -12.13 17.63
CA LEU A 240 7.45 -13.57 17.59
C LEU A 240 6.35 -13.92 18.60
N ASP A 241 6.45 -13.46 19.83
CA ASP A 241 5.46 -13.71 20.89
C ASP A 241 4.08 -13.21 20.48
N ILE A 242 3.97 -12.00 19.92
CA ILE A 242 2.70 -11.48 19.40
C ILE A 242 2.13 -12.42 18.33
N VAL A 243 2.94 -12.81 17.35
CA VAL A 243 2.49 -13.65 16.23
C VAL A 243 2.10 -15.04 16.72
N PHE A 244 2.89 -15.65 17.60
CA PHE A 244 2.61 -16.98 18.14
C PHE A 244 1.42 -16.97 19.11
N ALA A 245 1.18 -15.89 19.85
CA ALA A 245 -0.02 -15.73 20.67
C ALA A 245 -1.30 -15.73 19.83
N THR A 246 -1.26 -15.29 18.56
CA THR A 246 -2.42 -15.44 17.66
C THR A 246 -2.66 -16.88 17.18
N ARG A 247 -1.62 -17.74 17.21
CA ARG A 247 -1.70 -19.14 16.73
C ARG A 247 -1.97 -20.13 17.85
N TYR A 248 -1.39 -19.86 19.01
CA TYR A 248 -1.40 -20.73 20.20
C TYR A 248 -1.68 -19.90 21.45
N PRO A 249 -2.84 -19.21 21.54
CA PRO A 249 -3.15 -18.31 22.66
C PRO A 249 -3.08 -19.02 24.04
N GLU A 250 -3.33 -20.33 24.09
CA GLU A 250 -3.18 -21.16 25.30
C GLU A 250 -1.76 -21.15 25.89
N GLN A 251 -0.71 -21.03 25.06
CA GLN A 251 0.67 -21.00 25.53
C GLN A 251 1.02 -19.69 26.26
N PHE A 252 0.17 -18.67 26.10
CA PHE A 252 0.33 -17.33 26.65
C PHE A 252 -0.72 -17.03 27.74
N GLY A 253 -1.47 -18.03 28.20
CA GLY A 253 -2.52 -17.86 29.21
C GLY A 253 -3.77 -17.13 28.70
N LEU A 254 -4.03 -17.18 27.39
CA LEU A 254 -5.16 -16.54 26.73
C LEU A 254 -6.18 -17.57 26.21
N ASP A 255 -6.45 -18.62 26.99
CA ASP A 255 -7.32 -19.74 26.60
C ASP A 255 -8.71 -19.31 26.11
N GLU A 256 -9.22 -18.20 26.66
CA GLU A 256 -10.49 -17.58 26.29
C GLU A 256 -10.57 -17.11 24.83
N LEU A 257 -9.43 -16.85 24.18
CA LEU A 257 -9.37 -16.41 22.78
C LEU A 257 -9.34 -17.58 21.79
N LYS A 258 -8.95 -18.77 22.21
CA LYS A 258 -8.87 -19.97 21.36
C LYS A 258 -10.17 -20.26 20.58
N PRO A 259 -11.38 -20.21 21.17
CA PRO A 259 -12.61 -20.46 20.41
C PRO A 259 -12.99 -19.30 19.46
N LEU A 260 -12.36 -18.13 19.59
CA LEU A 260 -12.64 -16.94 18.77
C LEU A 260 -11.72 -16.84 17.54
N ILE A 261 -10.62 -17.57 17.53
CA ILE A 261 -9.59 -17.52 16.48
C ILE A 261 -9.63 -18.82 15.69
N ALA A 262 -10.04 -18.74 14.42
CA ALA A 262 -9.99 -19.88 13.51
C ALA A 262 -8.54 -20.23 13.13
N TRP A 263 -7.73 -19.22 12.81
CA TRP A 263 -6.33 -19.34 12.41
C TRP A 263 -5.57 -18.08 12.84
N GLY A 264 -4.30 -18.26 13.23
CA GLY A 264 -3.43 -17.13 13.59
C GLY A 264 -2.78 -16.42 12.41
N ALA A 265 -2.02 -15.36 12.70
CA ALA A 265 -1.30 -14.58 11.70
C ALA A 265 -0.23 -15.41 10.97
N SER A 266 -0.02 -15.15 9.68
CA SER A 266 0.98 -15.85 8.86
C SER A 266 2.42 -15.42 9.19
N PRO A 267 3.47 -16.11 8.69
CA PRO A 267 4.84 -15.63 8.78
C PRO A 267 5.07 -14.26 8.13
N ARG A 268 4.19 -13.81 7.22
CA ARG A 268 4.26 -12.45 6.65
C ARG A 268 4.07 -11.39 7.71
N ALA A 269 3.23 -11.64 8.72
CA ALA A 269 3.07 -10.71 9.83
C ALA A 269 4.39 -10.48 10.57
N THR A 270 5.19 -11.54 10.80
CA THR A 270 6.54 -11.41 11.38
C THR A 270 7.45 -10.57 10.50
N MET A 271 7.46 -10.81 9.18
CA MET A 271 8.27 -10.04 8.22
C MET A 271 7.83 -8.57 8.09
N PHE A 272 6.56 -8.27 8.30
CA PHE A 272 6.00 -6.93 8.19
C PHE A 272 6.13 -6.11 9.49
N LEU A 273 6.23 -6.78 10.64
CA LEU A 273 6.45 -6.15 11.93
C LEU A 273 7.93 -5.87 12.20
N ARG A 274 8.83 -6.61 11.55
CA ARG A 274 10.28 -6.36 11.54
C ARG A 274 10.62 -5.24 10.57
#